data_AF-A0A969ZBP2-F1
#
_entry.id   AF-A0A969ZBP2-F1
#
_cell.length_a   1.000
_cell.length_b   1.000
_cell.length_c   1.000
_cell.angle_alpha   90.00
_cell.angle_beta   90.00
_cell.angle_gamma   90.00
#
_symmetry.space_group_name_H-M   'P 1'
#
loop_
_entity.id
_entity.type
_entity.pdbx_description
1 polymer ?
#
loop_
_entity_poly.entity_id
_entity_poly.type
_entity_poly.pdbx_seq_one_letter_code
_entity_poly.pdbx_strand_id
1 'polypeptide(L)'
;MFYKRNLTTTFKGYPSITEDVAELIAESGIKDGYCIVSIPHTTAGLAITSFWDSRGMDDMMDEIDRNIPARVTYKHQDSPYDAAGHVKSAMMGNTAMLIIKDGKMILGSSQGLCFIEFDGPRPREYYVKLVEVSPAMFLKKFDIKTKYMEMYDITEEIKNAVAESGVTDGLAHVSMLHSTAGIVVASKDGNASCDVMSDIEKMVPTRADFKHTETASDAGGHVKTALTGSQLSLIVSEGKLVIGEDQAVYFAEFDGPRPRSFFVGVHKGGK
;
A
#
# COMPACT_ATOMS: atom_id res chain seq x y z
N MET A 1 -20.62 0.94 7.16
CA MET A 1 -20.86 -0.34 7.86
C MET A 1 -19.56 -0.83 8.47
N PHE A 2 -19.58 -1.63 9.54
CA PHE A 2 -18.36 -2.14 10.21
C PHE A 2 -18.47 -3.66 10.41
N TYR A 3 -17.44 -4.39 10.02
CA TYR A 3 -17.39 -5.84 10.05
C TYR A 3 -16.14 -6.31 10.79
N LYS A 4 -16.28 -7.44 11.48
CA LYS A 4 -15.18 -8.20 12.08
C LYS A 4 -15.10 -9.55 11.39
N ARG A 5 -13.90 -9.96 11.02
CA ARG A 5 -13.60 -11.26 10.41
C ARG A 5 -12.49 -11.94 11.19
N ASN A 6 -12.51 -13.27 11.18
CA ASN A 6 -11.49 -14.10 11.81
C ASN A 6 -10.84 -14.97 10.75
N LEU A 7 -9.56 -15.28 10.94
CA LEU A 7 -8.81 -16.23 10.12
C LEU A 7 -7.77 -16.93 10.99
N THR A 8 -7.36 -18.12 10.59
CA THR A 8 -6.21 -18.81 11.19
C THR A 8 -5.05 -18.70 10.24
N THR A 9 -3.93 -18.16 10.70
CA THR A 9 -2.72 -18.03 9.89
C THR A 9 -1.80 -19.22 10.09
N THR A 10 -0.91 -19.44 9.12
CA THR A 10 0.25 -20.34 9.27
C THR A 10 1.48 -19.53 9.66
N PHE A 11 2.54 -20.19 10.15
CA PHE A 11 3.82 -19.52 10.36
C PHE A 11 4.31 -18.92 9.03
N LYS A 12 4.59 -17.60 9.03
CA LYS A 12 4.97 -16.82 7.85
C LYS A 12 3.98 -16.89 6.67
N GLY A 13 2.70 -17.12 6.97
CA GLY A 13 1.65 -17.18 5.96
C GLY A 13 1.23 -15.81 5.44
N TYR A 14 0.64 -15.79 4.25
CA TYR A 14 0.18 -14.55 3.61
C TYR A 14 -1.21 -14.69 2.95
N PRO A 15 -2.26 -15.09 3.69
CA PRO A 15 -3.57 -15.32 3.08
C PRO A 15 -4.13 -14.04 2.43
N SER A 16 -4.64 -14.17 1.20
CA SER A 16 -5.41 -13.11 0.55
C SER A 16 -6.76 -12.97 1.27
N ILE A 17 -7.13 -11.73 1.59
CA ILE A 17 -8.45 -11.37 2.13
C ILE A 17 -9.27 -10.60 1.09
N THR A 18 -8.80 -10.57 -0.16
CA THR A 18 -9.39 -9.76 -1.25
C THR A 18 -10.83 -10.16 -1.55
N GLU A 19 -11.10 -11.46 -1.66
CA GLU A 19 -12.43 -11.97 -2.02
C GLU A 19 -13.44 -11.73 -0.89
N ASP A 20 -13.09 -12.01 0.38
CA ASP A 20 -13.97 -11.74 1.53
C ASP A 20 -14.33 -10.24 1.62
N VAL A 21 -13.34 -9.35 1.42
CA VAL A 21 -13.59 -7.91 1.42
C VAL A 21 -14.46 -7.49 0.22
N ALA A 22 -14.28 -8.10 -0.96
CA ALA A 22 -15.11 -7.83 -2.13
C ALA A 22 -16.57 -8.27 -1.90
N GLU A 23 -16.79 -9.42 -1.26
CA GLU A 23 -18.11 -9.91 -0.88
C GLU A 23 -18.79 -8.94 0.09
N LEU A 24 -18.07 -8.47 1.12
CA LEU A 24 -18.58 -7.47 2.06
C LEU A 24 -19.05 -6.18 1.38
N ILE A 25 -18.33 -5.71 0.36
CA ILE A 25 -18.70 -4.52 -0.42
C ILE A 25 -19.94 -4.80 -1.27
N ALA A 26 -20.02 -5.98 -1.90
CA ALA A 26 -21.16 -6.37 -2.71
C ALA A 26 -22.44 -6.45 -1.85
N GLU A 27 -22.35 -7.07 -0.67
CA GLU A 27 -23.45 -7.19 0.30
C GLU A 27 -23.89 -5.84 0.87
N SER A 28 -22.95 -4.89 1.04
CA SER A 28 -23.26 -3.59 1.62
C SER A 28 -24.06 -2.69 0.68
N GLY A 29 -24.06 -2.98 -0.63
CA GLY A 29 -24.73 -2.17 -1.66
C GLY A 29 -24.08 -0.81 -1.95
N ILE A 30 -22.94 -0.50 -1.33
CA ILE A 30 -22.23 0.78 -1.50
C ILE A 30 -21.71 0.87 -2.93
N LYS A 31 -21.94 2.00 -3.60
CA LYS A 31 -21.43 2.22 -4.97
C LYS A 31 -20.15 3.03 -5.01
N ASP A 32 -20.09 4.12 -4.25
CA ASP A 32 -18.95 5.01 -4.20
C ASP A 32 -18.55 5.23 -2.74
N GLY A 33 -17.27 5.10 -2.43
CA GLY A 33 -16.82 5.19 -1.04
C GLY A 33 -15.40 4.72 -0.78
N TYR A 34 -15.12 4.41 0.47
CA TYR A 34 -13.86 3.82 0.92
C TYR A 34 -14.09 2.50 1.63
N CYS A 35 -13.18 1.55 1.40
CA CYS A 35 -13.02 0.34 2.18
C CYS A 35 -11.75 0.47 3.02
N ILE A 36 -11.90 0.60 4.34
CA ILE A 36 -10.79 0.68 5.27
C ILE A 36 -10.65 -0.66 5.97
N VAL A 37 -9.50 -1.29 5.83
CA VAL A 37 -9.18 -2.56 6.48
C VAL A 37 -8.10 -2.32 7.52
N SER A 38 -8.29 -2.84 8.73
CA SER A 38 -7.32 -2.70 9.81
C SER A 38 -7.16 -4.02 10.57
N ILE A 39 -5.94 -4.32 10.98
CA ILE A 39 -5.63 -5.50 11.80
C ILE A 39 -5.12 -5.06 13.17
N PRO A 40 -5.68 -5.57 14.28
CA PRO A 40 -5.27 -5.21 15.64
C PRO A 40 -4.08 -6.05 16.12
N HIS A 41 -3.14 -6.38 15.23
CA HIS A 41 -2.09 -7.37 15.47
C HIS A 41 -0.72 -6.74 15.23
N THR A 42 0.10 -6.70 16.28
CA THR A 42 1.42 -6.06 16.24
C THR A 42 2.51 -6.95 15.65
N THR A 43 2.21 -8.20 15.31
CA THR A 43 3.15 -9.13 14.67
C THR A 43 2.64 -9.60 13.30
N ALA A 44 1.76 -8.80 12.69
CA ALA A 44 1.24 -9.01 11.34
C ALA A 44 1.12 -7.67 10.60
N GLY A 45 1.04 -7.70 9.27
CA GLY A 45 0.88 -6.54 8.41
C GLY A 45 -0.21 -6.72 7.34
N LEU A 46 -0.47 -5.67 6.59
CA LEU A 46 -1.28 -5.71 5.36
C LEU A 46 -0.41 -5.30 4.16
N ALA A 47 -0.62 -5.95 3.02
CA ALA A 47 0.02 -5.56 1.76
C ALA A 47 -1.00 -5.57 0.62
N ILE A 48 -0.97 -4.53 -0.22
CA ILE A 48 -1.63 -4.53 -1.53
C ILE A 48 -0.56 -4.86 -2.56
N THR A 49 -0.54 -6.10 -3.01
CA THR A 49 0.55 -6.63 -3.84
C THR A 49 0.02 -7.66 -4.84
N SER A 50 0.91 -8.13 -5.73
CA SER A 50 0.61 -9.27 -6.59
C SER A 50 0.47 -10.53 -5.74
N PHE A 51 -0.68 -11.18 -5.79
CA PHE A 51 -0.99 -12.34 -4.94
C PHE A 51 -1.23 -13.64 -5.71
N TRP A 52 -1.25 -13.58 -7.04
CA TRP A 52 -1.56 -14.72 -7.90
C TRP A 52 -0.45 -15.77 -7.95
N ASP A 53 0.80 -15.34 -7.77
CA ASP A 53 1.96 -16.23 -7.73
C ASP A 53 2.51 -16.29 -6.30
N SER A 54 2.39 -17.47 -5.68
CA SER A 54 2.92 -17.71 -4.33
C SER A 54 4.44 -17.49 -4.26
N ARG A 55 5.18 -17.65 -5.37
CA ARG A 55 6.63 -17.44 -5.39
C ARG A 55 7.01 -15.98 -5.14
N GLY A 56 6.23 -15.05 -5.70
CA GLY A 56 6.42 -13.61 -5.43
C GLY A 56 6.18 -13.27 -3.96
N MET A 57 5.21 -13.94 -3.32
CA MET A 57 4.96 -13.78 -1.89
C MET A 57 6.07 -14.40 -1.02
N ASP A 58 6.63 -15.54 -1.45
CA ASP A 58 7.80 -16.15 -0.81
C ASP A 58 9.04 -15.26 -0.92
N ASP A 59 9.26 -14.63 -2.08
CA ASP A 59 10.34 -13.65 -2.28
C ASP A 59 10.18 -12.42 -1.38
N MET A 60 8.95 -11.92 -1.27
CA MET A 60 8.64 -10.82 -0.37
C MET A 60 8.96 -11.18 1.09
N MET A 61 8.53 -12.36 1.55
CA MET A 61 8.83 -12.80 2.92
C MET A 61 10.34 -12.99 3.15
N ASP A 62 11.06 -13.57 2.19
CA ASP A 62 12.51 -13.75 2.27
C ASP A 62 13.25 -12.40 2.37
N GLU A 63 12.84 -11.39 1.60
CA GLU A 63 13.44 -10.06 1.67
C GLU A 63 13.11 -9.32 2.98
N ILE A 64 11.88 -9.47 3.48
CA ILE A 64 11.49 -8.95 4.80
C ILE A 64 12.36 -9.61 5.89
N ASP A 65 12.58 -10.92 5.82
CA ASP A 65 13.45 -11.65 6.74
C ASP A 65 14.93 -11.26 6.60
N ARG A 66 15.41 -10.98 5.38
CA ARG A 66 16.77 -10.53 5.15
C ARG A 66 17.04 -9.16 5.78
N ASN A 67 16.09 -8.23 5.66
CA ASN A 67 16.21 -6.88 6.21
C ASN A 67 15.94 -6.84 7.73
N ILE A 68 15.00 -7.65 8.21
CA ILE A 68 14.57 -7.68 9.61
C ILE A 68 14.59 -9.13 10.12
N PRO A 69 15.78 -9.72 10.32
CA PRO A 69 15.89 -11.12 10.70
C PRO A 69 15.40 -11.35 12.13
N ALA A 70 14.87 -12.54 12.37
CA ALA A 70 14.68 -13.07 13.71
C ALA A 70 16.05 -13.24 14.38
N ARG A 71 16.25 -12.61 15.54
CA ARG A 71 17.52 -12.66 16.28
C ARG A 71 17.29 -12.54 17.78
N VAL A 72 18.21 -13.12 18.55
CA VAL A 72 18.17 -13.11 20.03
C VAL A 72 18.70 -11.82 20.65
N THR A 73 19.04 -10.82 19.84
CA THR A 73 19.59 -9.53 20.31
C THR A 73 18.55 -8.41 20.38
N TYR A 74 17.28 -8.68 20.03
CA TYR A 74 16.19 -7.72 20.30
C TYR A 74 16.01 -7.51 21.79
N LYS A 75 15.62 -6.28 22.19
CA LYS A 75 15.46 -5.92 23.60
C LYS A 75 14.17 -6.47 24.23
N HIS A 76 13.12 -6.63 23.41
CA HIS A 76 11.85 -7.25 23.78
C HIS A 76 11.90 -8.73 23.36
N GLN A 77 11.55 -9.67 24.24
CA GLN A 77 11.71 -11.12 23.98
C GLN A 77 10.64 -11.99 24.63
N ASP A 78 9.57 -12.28 23.88
CA ASP A 78 8.83 -13.54 24.03
C ASP A 78 9.47 -14.63 23.14
N SER A 79 9.80 -14.28 21.89
CA SER A 79 10.63 -15.10 20.98
C SER A 79 11.39 -14.21 19.97
N PRO A 80 12.42 -14.72 19.28
CA PRO A 80 13.08 -13.98 18.19
C PRO A 80 12.14 -13.60 17.03
N TYR A 81 11.12 -14.40 16.76
CA TYR A 81 10.15 -14.18 15.69
C TYR A 81 9.08 -13.17 16.09
N ASP A 82 8.63 -13.21 17.34
CA ASP A 82 7.72 -12.22 17.92
C ASP A 82 8.36 -10.83 17.87
N ALA A 83 9.59 -10.71 18.39
CA ALA A 83 10.33 -9.45 18.41
C ALA A 83 10.60 -8.88 17.01
N ALA A 84 10.98 -9.73 16.04
CA ALA A 84 11.12 -9.31 14.65
C ALA A 84 9.78 -8.94 14.02
N GLY A 85 8.72 -9.70 14.31
CA GLY A 85 7.36 -9.46 13.84
C GLY A 85 6.83 -8.08 14.23
N HIS A 86 7.14 -7.63 15.45
CA HIS A 86 6.86 -6.26 15.90
C HIS A 86 7.49 -5.18 15.02
N VAL A 87 8.78 -5.35 14.68
CA VAL A 87 9.49 -4.40 13.82
C VAL A 87 8.94 -4.43 12.40
N LYS A 88 8.69 -5.63 11.86
CA LYS A 88 8.12 -5.82 10.51
C LYS A 88 6.73 -5.20 10.39
N SER A 89 5.85 -5.44 11.36
CA SER A 89 4.50 -4.86 11.42
C SER A 89 4.55 -3.33 11.48
N ALA A 90 5.44 -2.76 12.31
CA ALA A 90 5.60 -1.32 12.41
C ALA A 90 6.08 -0.67 11.10
N MET A 91 6.88 -1.38 10.30
CA MET A 91 7.37 -0.87 9.01
C MET A 91 6.35 -1.06 7.87
N MET A 92 5.71 -2.21 7.76
CA MET A 92 4.76 -2.50 6.67
C MET A 92 3.39 -1.84 6.88
N GLY A 93 3.01 -1.59 8.13
CA GLY A 93 1.70 -1.06 8.47
C GLY A 93 0.63 -2.16 8.62
N ASN A 94 -0.44 -1.77 9.31
CA ASN A 94 -1.53 -2.65 9.73
C ASN A 94 -2.90 -2.15 9.24
N THR A 95 -2.91 -1.19 8.31
CA THR A 95 -4.12 -0.57 7.79
C THR A 95 -3.98 -0.35 6.27
N ALA A 96 -5.06 -0.57 5.54
CA ALA A 96 -5.18 -0.28 4.12
C ALA A 96 -6.49 0.48 3.86
N MET A 97 -6.51 1.39 2.89
CA MET A 97 -7.70 2.16 2.51
C MET A 97 -7.86 2.08 1.00
N LEU A 98 -8.88 1.38 0.51
CA LEU A 98 -9.18 1.24 -0.92
C LEU A 98 -10.35 2.12 -1.34
N ILE A 99 -10.28 2.66 -2.56
CA ILE A 99 -11.43 3.35 -3.17
C ILE A 99 -12.44 2.31 -3.63
N ILE A 100 -13.72 2.55 -3.34
CA ILE A 100 -14.86 1.82 -3.89
C ILE A 100 -15.45 2.67 -5.02
N LYS A 101 -15.57 2.10 -6.21
CA LYS A 101 -16.23 2.71 -7.37
C LYS A 101 -17.14 1.69 -8.06
N ASP A 102 -18.36 2.10 -8.35
CA ASP A 102 -19.40 1.26 -8.95
C ASP A 102 -19.62 -0.09 -8.20
N GLY A 103 -19.40 -0.06 -6.88
CA GLY A 103 -19.52 -1.22 -6.00
C GLY A 103 -18.36 -2.21 -6.07
N LYS A 104 -17.19 -1.79 -6.58
CA LYS A 104 -15.97 -2.59 -6.63
C LYS A 104 -14.80 -1.82 -6.04
N MET A 105 -13.85 -2.55 -5.45
CA MET A 105 -12.55 -1.95 -5.08
C MET A 105 -11.80 -1.56 -6.36
N ILE A 106 -11.18 -0.39 -6.35
CA ILE A 106 -10.21 -0.03 -7.40
C ILE A 106 -8.88 -0.67 -7.05
N LEU A 107 -8.55 -1.76 -7.74
CA LEU A 107 -7.28 -2.48 -7.68
C LEU A 107 -6.80 -2.77 -9.11
N GLY A 108 -5.48 -2.87 -9.29
CA GLY A 108 -4.90 -3.41 -10.52
C GLY A 108 -5.24 -4.89 -10.69
N SER A 109 -5.20 -5.40 -11.93
CA SER A 109 -5.57 -6.80 -12.23
C SER A 109 -4.70 -7.83 -11.50
N SER A 110 -3.44 -7.50 -11.21
CA SER A 110 -2.54 -8.32 -10.41
C SER A 110 -2.69 -8.10 -8.90
N GLN A 111 -3.24 -6.97 -8.46
CA GLN A 111 -3.23 -6.57 -7.06
C GLN A 111 -4.33 -7.27 -6.26
N GLY A 112 -4.00 -7.63 -5.03
CA GLY A 112 -4.92 -8.06 -3.99
C GLY A 112 -4.48 -7.57 -2.63
N LEU A 113 -5.43 -7.52 -1.70
CA LEU A 113 -5.18 -7.23 -0.29
C LEU A 113 -4.85 -8.53 0.45
N CYS A 114 -3.62 -8.63 0.96
CA CYS A 114 -3.12 -9.79 1.66
C CYS A 114 -2.86 -9.45 3.14
N PHE A 115 -3.24 -10.38 4.03
CA PHE A 115 -2.81 -10.39 5.42
C PHE A 115 -1.43 -11.05 5.48
N ILE A 116 -0.44 -10.39 6.09
CA ILE A 116 0.93 -10.90 6.18
C ILE A 116 1.22 -11.29 7.63
N GLU A 117 1.38 -12.59 7.90
CA GLU A 117 1.72 -13.13 9.21
C GLU A 117 3.24 -13.25 9.36
N PHE A 118 3.82 -12.74 10.46
CA PHE A 118 5.26 -12.87 10.72
C PHE A 118 5.59 -13.90 11.80
N ASP A 119 4.65 -14.16 12.73
CA ASP A 119 4.89 -14.95 13.94
C ASP A 119 3.71 -15.90 14.27
N GLY A 120 3.13 -16.47 13.21
CA GLY A 120 2.07 -17.48 13.27
C GLY A 120 2.57 -18.87 13.68
N PRO A 121 1.71 -19.91 13.62
CA PRO A 121 0.28 -19.85 13.37
C PRO A 121 -0.46 -19.25 14.56
N ARG A 122 -1.41 -18.34 14.32
CA ARG A 122 -2.25 -17.75 15.36
C ARG A 122 -3.68 -17.54 14.85
N PRO A 123 -4.70 -17.61 15.73
CA PRO A 123 -6.00 -17.03 15.40
C PRO A 123 -5.82 -15.51 15.27
N ARG A 124 -6.24 -14.98 14.12
CA ARG A 124 -6.17 -13.57 13.78
C ARG A 124 -7.57 -13.05 13.49
N GLU A 125 -7.66 -11.73 13.47
CA GLU A 125 -8.86 -11.00 13.13
C GLU A 125 -8.48 -9.77 12.31
N TYR A 126 -9.41 -9.31 11.49
CA TYR A 126 -9.33 -8.03 10.81
C TYR A 126 -10.69 -7.35 10.82
N TYR A 127 -10.64 -6.03 10.72
CA TYR A 127 -11.80 -5.16 10.72
C TYR A 127 -11.95 -4.51 9.36
N VAL A 128 -13.17 -4.45 8.86
CA VAL A 128 -13.52 -3.76 7.61
C VAL A 128 -14.53 -2.68 7.92
N LYS A 129 -14.15 -1.42 7.68
CA LYS A 129 -15.04 -0.26 7.73
C LYS A 129 -15.33 0.19 6.31
N LEU A 130 -16.58 0.02 5.90
CA LEU A 130 -17.07 0.58 4.64
C LEU A 130 -17.69 1.96 4.90
N VAL A 131 -17.23 2.95 4.15
CA VAL A 131 -17.69 4.34 4.23
C VAL A 131 -18.30 4.70 2.88
N GLU A 132 -19.61 4.88 2.84
CA GLU A 132 -20.28 5.43 1.66
C GLU A 132 -20.00 6.92 1.56
N VAL A 133 -19.73 7.39 0.34
CA VAL A 133 -19.49 8.80 0.06
C VAL A 133 -20.59 9.32 -0.86
N SER A 134 -21.40 10.24 -0.33
CA SER A 134 -22.48 10.90 -1.07
C SER A 134 -22.43 12.43 -0.87
N PRO A 135 -22.41 13.24 -1.96
CA PRO A 135 -22.33 12.81 -3.35
C PRO A 135 -21.02 12.05 -3.63
N ALA A 136 -20.98 11.31 -4.74
CA ALA A 136 -19.81 10.51 -5.12
C ALA A 136 -18.53 11.36 -5.11
N MET A 137 -17.42 10.75 -4.67
CA MET A 137 -16.13 11.44 -4.60
C MET A 137 -15.69 11.91 -5.99
N PHE A 138 -14.99 13.04 -6.04
CA PHE A 138 -14.26 13.42 -7.24
C PHE A 138 -13.15 12.39 -7.47
N LEU A 139 -13.04 11.84 -8.67
CA LEU A 139 -12.03 10.83 -9.00
C LEU A 139 -11.37 11.19 -10.33
N LYS A 140 -10.05 11.35 -10.31
CA LYS A 140 -9.26 11.68 -11.50
C LYS A 140 -8.11 10.69 -11.65
N LYS A 141 -7.94 10.19 -12.88
CA LYS A 141 -6.81 9.34 -13.26
C LYS A 141 -5.73 10.20 -13.92
N PHE A 142 -4.49 9.94 -13.58
CA PHE A 142 -3.30 10.53 -14.20
C PHE A 142 -2.45 9.42 -14.79
N ASP A 143 -1.88 9.65 -15.98
CA ASP A 143 -0.97 8.73 -16.66
C ASP A 143 0.47 9.26 -16.57
N ILE A 144 1.42 8.37 -16.30
CA ILE A 144 2.85 8.69 -16.17
C ILE A 144 3.64 7.79 -17.12
N LYS A 145 4.61 8.38 -17.84
CA LYS A 145 5.61 7.62 -18.58
C LYS A 145 6.85 7.46 -17.71
N THR A 146 7.22 6.22 -17.40
CA THR A 146 8.28 5.95 -16.44
C THR A 146 9.53 5.37 -17.10
N LYS A 147 10.64 5.42 -16.35
CA LYS A 147 11.89 4.70 -16.60
C LYS A 147 12.16 3.80 -15.40
N TYR A 148 13.07 2.85 -15.59
CA TYR A 148 13.51 1.96 -14.52
C TYR A 148 14.10 2.76 -13.34
N MET A 149 13.61 2.49 -12.13
CA MET A 149 14.15 3.01 -10.86
C MET A 149 14.21 4.55 -10.80
N GLU A 150 13.08 5.20 -11.03
CA GLU A 150 12.94 6.67 -10.98
C GLU A 150 11.75 7.09 -10.10
N MET A 151 11.88 8.22 -9.41
CA MET A 151 10.81 8.82 -8.60
C MET A 151 10.27 10.06 -9.32
N TYR A 152 8.95 10.13 -9.46
CA TYR A 152 8.24 11.25 -10.11
C TYR A 152 7.45 12.01 -9.06
N ASP A 153 7.75 13.29 -8.86
CA ASP A 153 6.96 14.17 -8.00
C ASP A 153 5.57 14.35 -8.63
N ILE A 154 4.53 13.88 -7.94
CA ILE A 154 3.12 13.96 -8.35
C ILE A 154 2.32 14.96 -7.50
N THR A 155 3.01 15.81 -6.73
CA THR A 155 2.38 16.72 -5.77
C THR A 155 1.46 17.73 -6.47
N GLU A 156 1.87 18.28 -7.60
CA GLU A 156 1.08 19.27 -8.34
C GLU A 156 -0.16 18.64 -8.99
N GLU A 157 -0.07 17.41 -9.49
CA GLU A 157 -1.22 16.64 -9.98
C GLU A 157 -2.27 16.44 -8.88
N ILE A 158 -1.83 16.12 -7.65
CA ILE A 158 -2.73 15.96 -6.50
C ILE A 158 -3.36 17.30 -6.11
N LYS A 159 -2.57 18.39 -6.03
CA LYS A 159 -3.09 19.74 -5.75
C LYS A 159 -4.11 20.19 -6.80
N ASN A 160 -3.85 19.91 -8.07
CA ASN A 160 -4.77 20.21 -9.17
C ASN A 160 -6.06 19.42 -9.05
N ALA A 161 -6.00 18.12 -8.71
CA ALA A 161 -7.19 17.33 -8.44
C ALA A 161 -8.00 17.88 -7.25
N VAL A 162 -7.34 18.33 -6.18
CA VAL A 162 -8.02 18.99 -5.04
C VAL A 162 -8.70 20.28 -5.48
N ALA A 163 -8.01 21.15 -6.22
CA ALA A 163 -8.58 22.40 -6.72
C ALA A 163 -9.78 22.17 -7.65
N GLU A 164 -9.67 21.23 -8.59
CA GLU A 164 -10.75 20.85 -9.52
C GLU A 164 -11.95 20.22 -8.81
N SER A 165 -11.74 19.52 -7.70
CA SER A 165 -12.82 18.89 -6.93
C SER A 165 -13.77 19.90 -6.26
N GLY A 166 -13.30 21.14 -6.01
CA GLY A 166 -14.03 22.14 -5.24
C GLY A 166 -14.22 21.82 -3.75
N VAL A 167 -13.59 20.75 -3.24
CA VAL A 167 -13.66 20.36 -1.83
C VAL A 167 -12.82 21.32 -0.97
N THR A 168 -13.44 21.95 0.02
CA THR A 168 -12.73 22.84 0.97
C THR A 168 -12.07 22.06 2.09
N ASP A 169 -12.79 21.12 2.70
CA ASP A 169 -12.31 20.37 3.86
C ASP A 169 -12.69 18.90 3.68
N GLY A 170 -11.71 18.01 3.83
CA GLY A 170 -11.92 16.59 3.57
C GLY A 170 -10.62 15.79 3.40
N LEU A 171 -10.66 14.81 2.51
CA LEU A 171 -9.58 13.85 2.28
C LEU A 171 -9.26 13.76 0.79
N ALA A 172 -7.97 13.80 0.46
CA ALA A 172 -7.44 13.39 -0.83
C ALA A 172 -6.75 12.03 -0.65
N HIS A 173 -7.22 11.02 -1.36
CA HIS A 173 -6.64 9.68 -1.34
C HIS A 173 -6.02 9.36 -2.70
N VAL A 174 -4.73 9.04 -2.70
CA VAL A 174 -3.93 8.68 -3.86
C VAL A 174 -3.78 7.16 -3.87
N SER A 175 -4.07 6.51 -5.00
CA SER A 175 -3.90 5.07 -5.17
C SER A 175 -3.36 4.76 -6.55
N MET A 176 -2.33 3.92 -6.64
CA MET A 176 -1.84 3.39 -7.91
C MET A 176 -2.25 1.93 -8.11
N LEU A 177 -2.50 1.55 -9.37
CA LEU A 177 -3.00 0.22 -9.73
C LEU A 177 -1.90 -0.71 -10.26
N HIS A 178 -0.68 -0.51 -9.76
CA HIS A 178 0.53 -1.20 -10.19
C HIS A 178 1.15 -1.93 -9.00
N SER A 179 1.53 -3.18 -9.20
CA SER A 179 2.16 -4.01 -8.17
C SER A 179 3.68 -3.88 -8.13
N THR A 180 4.29 -3.02 -8.95
CA THR A 180 5.76 -2.81 -9.08
C THR A 180 6.15 -1.34 -9.05
N ALA A 181 5.40 -0.53 -8.30
CA ALA A 181 5.68 0.88 -8.04
C ALA A 181 5.37 1.23 -6.56
N GLY A 182 5.54 2.47 -6.13
CA GLY A 182 5.24 2.91 -4.76
C GLY A 182 4.71 4.34 -4.71
N ILE A 183 3.99 4.70 -3.64
CA ILE A 183 3.62 6.09 -3.33
C ILE A 183 4.35 6.52 -2.06
N VAL A 184 5.33 7.41 -2.18
CA VAL A 184 6.27 7.76 -1.10
C VAL A 184 6.24 9.26 -0.83
N VAL A 185 6.19 9.65 0.44
CA VAL A 185 6.43 11.05 0.83
C VAL A 185 7.92 11.23 1.13
N ALA A 186 8.58 12.16 0.45
CA ALA A 186 9.98 12.48 0.65
C ALA A 186 10.22 13.99 0.59
N SER A 187 11.47 14.42 0.75
CA SER A 187 11.83 15.82 0.56
C SER A 187 11.60 16.25 -0.89
N LYS A 188 11.13 17.48 -1.11
CA LYS A 188 11.02 18.09 -2.45
C LYS A 188 12.37 18.30 -3.15
N ASP A 189 13.48 18.21 -2.41
CA ASP A 189 14.81 18.21 -3.00
C ASP A 189 15.02 16.93 -3.82
N GLY A 190 15.17 17.09 -5.14
CA GLY A 190 15.36 15.98 -6.06
C GLY A 190 16.53 15.06 -5.68
N ASN A 191 17.59 15.57 -5.03
CA ASN A 191 18.69 14.71 -4.57
C ASN A 191 18.24 13.71 -3.51
N ALA A 192 17.38 14.15 -2.58
CA ALA A 192 16.84 13.27 -1.55
C ALA A 192 15.98 12.15 -2.15
N SER A 193 15.23 12.41 -3.22
CA SER A 193 14.48 11.36 -3.92
C SER A 193 15.41 10.32 -4.57
N CYS A 194 16.54 10.75 -5.14
CA CYS A 194 17.55 9.83 -5.66
C CYS A 194 18.17 8.97 -4.56
N ASP A 195 18.47 9.57 -3.40
CA ASP A 195 19.00 8.84 -2.24
C ASP A 195 17.99 7.81 -1.72
N VAL A 196 16.71 8.19 -1.61
CA VAL A 196 15.62 7.28 -1.23
C VAL A 196 15.52 6.10 -2.20
N MET A 197 15.52 6.35 -3.51
CA MET A 197 15.49 5.29 -4.52
C MET A 197 16.74 4.39 -4.44
N SER A 198 17.91 4.97 -4.22
CA SER A 198 19.16 4.22 -4.02
C SER A 198 19.11 3.31 -2.80
N ASP A 199 18.56 3.80 -1.69
CA ASP A 199 18.45 3.02 -0.45
C ASP A 199 17.36 1.94 -0.55
N ILE A 200 16.26 2.20 -1.27
CA ILE A 200 15.28 1.15 -1.62
C ILE A 200 15.94 0.04 -2.45
N GLU A 201 16.80 0.38 -3.42
CA GLU A 201 17.54 -0.61 -4.20
C GLU A 201 18.54 -1.40 -3.35
N LYS A 202 19.21 -0.77 -2.38
CA LYS A 202 20.09 -1.50 -1.44
C LYS A 202 19.28 -2.42 -0.52
N MET A 203 18.10 -1.96 -0.10
CA MET A 203 17.18 -2.71 0.76
C MET A 203 16.56 -3.90 0.03
N VAL A 204 16.32 -3.81 -1.28
CA VAL A 204 15.86 -4.92 -2.12
C VAL A 204 16.57 -4.87 -3.47
N PRO A 205 17.79 -5.43 -3.58
CA PRO A 205 18.55 -5.38 -4.82
C PRO A 205 17.86 -6.12 -5.95
N THR A 206 17.89 -5.58 -7.16
CA THR A 206 17.46 -6.32 -8.35
C THR A 206 18.46 -7.44 -8.63
N ARG A 207 18.01 -8.69 -8.50
CA ARG A 207 18.84 -9.88 -8.54
C ARG A 207 18.12 -11.07 -9.15
N ALA A 208 18.88 -11.99 -9.74
CA ALA A 208 18.34 -13.11 -10.52
C ALA A 208 17.89 -14.31 -9.68
N ASP A 209 18.15 -14.32 -8.37
CA ASP A 209 17.85 -15.42 -7.46
C ASP A 209 16.47 -15.31 -6.78
N PHE A 210 15.62 -14.38 -7.23
CA PHE A 210 14.20 -14.40 -6.89
C PHE A 210 13.52 -15.67 -7.42
N LYS A 211 12.56 -16.20 -6.66
CA LYS A 211 11.74 -17.37 -7.00
C LYS A 211 10.71 -17.03 -8.07
N HIS A 212 10.21 -15.79 -8.09
CA HIS A 212 9.31 -15.27 -9.11
C HIS A 212 10.00 -15.24 -10.48
N THR A 213 9.27 -15.63 -11.53
CA THR A 213 9.88 -16.06 -12.80
C THR A 213 9.76 -15.09 -13.98
N GLU A 214 9.15 -13.90 -13.83
CA GLU A 214 9.05 -12.94 -14.94
C GLU A 214 10.41 -12.28 -15.24
N THR A 215 10.81 -11.29 -14.44
CA THR A 215 12.15 -10.69 -14.49
C THR A 215 12.64 -10.39 -13.07
N ALA A 216 13.95 -10.19 -12.93
CA ALA A 216 14.53 -9.76 -11.65
C ALA A 216 13.97 -8.40 -11.17
N SER A 217 13.71 -7.48 -12.11
CA SER A 217 13.16 -6.16 -11.80
C SER A 217 11.70 -6.23 -11.37
N ASP A 218 10.90 -7.08 -12.02
CA ASP A 218 9.49 -7.28 -11.67
C ASP A 218 9.36 -7.96 -10.30
N ALA A 219 10.12 -9.04 -10.08
CA ALA A 219 10.18 -9.74 -8.80
C ALA A 219 10.58 -8.80 -7.64
N GLY A 220 11.69 -8.07 -7.79
CA GLY A 220 12.13 -7.09 -6.79
C GLY A 220 11.15 -5.92 -6.65
N GLY A 221 10.49 -5.54 -7.73
CA GLY A 221 9.48 -4.48 -7.76
C GLY A 221 8.29 -4.79 -6.84
N HIS A 222 7.79 -6.03 -6.84
CA HIS A 222 6.71 -6.45 -5.93
C HIS A 222 7.07 -6.29 -4.46
N VAL A 223 8.29 -6.68 -4.09
CA VAL A 223 8.78 -6.53 -2.71
C VAL A 223 8.93 -5.05 -2.35
N LYS A 224 9.51 -4.24 -3.25
CA LYS A 224 9.66 -2.79 -3.05
C LYS A 224 8.29 -2.11 -2.89
N THR A 225 7.27 -2.51 -3.64
CA THR A 225 5.88 -2.04 -3.47
C THR A 225 5.32 -2.39 -2.10
N ALA A 226 5.54 -3.61 -1.61
CA ALA A 226 5.06 -4.00 -0.28
C ALA A 226 5.70 -3.20 0.86
N LEU A 227 6.95 -2.75 0.69
CA LEU A 227 7.68 -1.94 1.68
C LEU A 227 7.37 -0.44 1.59
N THR A 228 7.03 0.06 0.41
CA THR A 228 6.78 1.50 0.17
C THR A 228 5.30 1.88 0.18
N GLY A 229 4.41 0.91 -0.04
CA GLY A 229 2.97 1.12 -0.13
C GLY A 229 2.50 1.59 -1.51
N SER A 230 1.24 1.34 -1.82
CA SER A 230 0.60 1.70 -3.10
C SER A 230 -0.39 2.87 -2.98
N GLN A 231 -0.55 3.40 -1.78
CA GLN A 231 -1.62 4.32 -1.41
C GLN A 231 -1.15 5.35 -0.39
N LEU A 232 -1.75 6.55 -0.44
CA LEU A 232 -1.50 7.63 0.51
C LEU A 232 -2.77 8.46 0.71
N SER A 233 -3.10 8.79 1.95
CA SER A 233 -4.20 9.68 2.32
C SER A 233 -3.65 10.98 2.89
N LEU A 234 -4.12 12.12 2.37
CA LEU A 234 -3.73 13.46 2.79
C LEU A 234 -4.97 14.28 3.13
N ILE A 235 -4.82 15.19 4.09
CA ILE A 235 -5.90 16.08 4.51
C ILE A 235 -6.08 17.19 3.47
N VAL A 236 -7.32 17.54 3.19
CA VAL A 236 -7.68 18.77 2.46
C VAL A 236 -8.28 19.73 3.48
N SER A 237 -7.79 20.96 3.52
CA SER A 237 -8.33 22.03 4.37
C SER A 237 -8.21 23.38 3.68
N GLU A 238 -9.23 24.23 3.82
CA GLU A 238 -9.32 25.52 3.15
C GLU A 238 -9.10 25.45 1.62
N GLY A 239 -9.53 24.34 1.01
CA GLY A 239 -9.38 24.06 -0.42
C GLY A 239 -7.96 23.71 -0.86
N LYS A 240 -7.06 23.44 0.09
CA LYS A 240 -5.66 23.13 -0.17
C LYS A 240 -5.29 21.76 0.39
N LEU A 241 -4.38 21.09 -0.30
CA LEU A 241 -3.74 19.89 0.21
C LEU A 241 -2.84 20.26 1.39
N VAL A 242 -3.07 19.64 2.55
CA VAL A 242 -2.21 19.81 3.74
C VAL A 242 -0.99 18.91 3.58
N ILE A 243 0.15 19.52 3.32
CA ILE A 243 1.46 18.88 3.19
C ILE A 243 2.53 19.85 3.67
N GLY A 244 3.61 19.35 4.28
CA GLY A 244 4.71 20.19 4.76
C GLY A 244 5.42 20.93 3.63
N GLU A 245 5.97 22.12 3.90
CA GLU A 245 6.60 22.96 2.88
C GLU A 245 7.78 22.29 2.16
N ASP A 246 8.47 21.37 2.83
CA ASP A 246 9.59 20.60 2.28
C ASP A 246 9.20 19.17 1.86
N GLN A 247 7.93 18.80 1.96
CA GLN A 247 7.43 17.48 1.57
C GLN A 247 6.89 17.48 0.14
N ALA A 248 7.16 16.39 -0.57
CA ALA A 248 6.56 16.06 -1.85
C ALA A 248 6.06 14.60 -1.85
N VAL A 249 5.02 14.34 -2.63
CA VAL A 249 4.49 13.00 -2.88
C VAL A 249 5.07 12.49 -4.19
N TYR A 250 5.73 11.34 -4.13
CA TYR A 250 6.37 10.72 -5.28
C TYR A 250 5.67 9.43 -5.69
N PHE A 251 5.54 9.24 -7.00
CA PHE A 251 5.35 7.94 -7.62
C PHE A 251 6.73 7.31 -7.86
N ALA A 252 7.07 6.25 -7.13
CA ALA A 252 8.33 5.52 -7.28
C ALA A 252 8.16 4.34 -8.24
N GLU A 253 8.79 4.35 -9.41
CA GLU A 253 8.76 3.24 -10.37
C GLU A 253 9.91 2.27 -10.10
N PHE A 254 9.63 0.96 -10.03
CA PHE A 254 10.65 -0.06 -9.80
C PHE A 254 10.89 -0.99 -10.99
N ASP A 255 9.95 -1.07 -11.94
CA ASP A 255 9.99 -2.00 -13.08
C ASP A 255 9.67 -1.30 -14.43
N GLY A 256 10.08 -0.04 -14.54
CA GLY A 256 9.99 0.72 -15.78
C GLY A 256 11.02 0.26 -16.83
N PRO A 257 10.95 0.77 -18.07
CA PRO A 257 9.98 1.74 -18.57
C PRO A 257 8.63 1.09 -18.89
N ARG A 258 7.55 1.58 -18.27
CA ARG A 258 6.18 1.10 -18.52
C ARG A 258 5.20 2.28 -18.46
N PRO A 259 4.07 2.23 -19.18
CA PRO A 259 3.00 3.19 -18.94
C PRO A 259 2.38 2.92 -17.56
N ARG A 260 2.41 3.93 -16.69
CA ARG A 260 1.83 3.87 -15.35
C ARG A 260 0.70 4.85 -15.19
N SER A 261 -0.03 4.67 -14.12
CA SER A 261 -1.12 5.57 -13.74
C SER A 261 -1.41 5.48 -12.26
N PHE A 262 -1.98 6.56 -11.75
CA PHE A 262 -2.51 6.66 -10.41
C PHE A 262 -3.83 7.41 -10.43
N PHE A 263 -4.61 7.22 -9.37
CA PHE A 263 -5.89 7.87 -9.14
C PHE A 263 -5.76 8.81 -7.95
N VAL A 264 -6.42 9.96 -8.04
CA VAL A 264 -6.66 10.86 -6.92
C VAL A 264 -8.17 10.95 -6.70
N GLY A 265 -8.62 10.42 -5.56
CA GLY A 265 -9.99 10.52 -5.08
C GLY A 265 -10.10 11.62 -4.03
N VAL A 266 -10.94 12.64 -4.25
CA VAL A 266 -11.14 13.75 -3.30
C VAL A 266 -12.57 13.73 -2.78
N HIS A 267 -12.71 13.66 -1.47
CA HIS A 267 -13.98 13.57 -0.76
C HIS A 267 -14.08 14.66 0.30
N LYS A 268 -15.24 15.32 0.35
CA LYS A 268 -15.56 16.29 1.39
C LYS A 268 -15.84 15.61 2.73
N GLY A 269 -15.18 16.04 3.80
CA GLY A 269 -15.42 15.52 5.14
C GLY A 269 -16.87 15.68 5.59
N GLY A 270 -17.40 14.67 6.27
CA GLY A 270 -18.67 14.78 7.00
C GLY A 270 -18.54 15.73 8.19
N LYS A 271 -19.61 16.45 8.51
CA LYS A 271 -19.73 17.18 9.78
C LYS A 271 -20.02 16.22 10.93
#